data_AF-A0A8H4RHF0-F1
#
_entry.id   AF-A0A8H4RHF0-F1
#
_cell.length_a   1.000
_cell.length_b   1.000
_cell.length_c   1.000
_cell.angle_alpha   90.00
_cell.angle_beta   90.00
_cell.angle_gamma   90.00
#
_symmetry.space_group_name_H-M   'P 1'
#
loop_
_entity.id
_entity.type
_entity.pdbx_description
1 polymer ?
#
loop_
_entity_poly.entity_id
_entity_poly.type
_entity_poly.pdbx_seq_one_letter_code
_entity_poly.pdbx_strand_id
1 'polypeptide(L)'
;MDAISRKPQISFPITKNRNLQENISVLDSKPLCSQGHNSSSIYDGFNVLHSTSRWAFHLESIWLFTLSDLKTIVGPETSFGLISAISAQAFGLTPSSAPPYGFILRRAWIVAFWTWINLLPFAIDNQRQPASIQEDMVNKPWRPMPSRRLTPKTAKTLMLGLYPIAVAVSFAFGGLTQCVALVLLGFWYNDYGGADNGFAWLLARLPAKDTYDSRLNS
;
A
#
# COMPACT_ATOMS: atom_id res chain seq x y z
N MET A 1 -26.09 28.21 -42.24
CA MET A 1 -25.86 29.12 -41.10
C MET A 1 -24.90 28.42 -40.18
N ASP A 2 -23.62 28.67 -40.45
CA ASP A 2 -22.45 28.05 -39.84
C ASP A 2 -22.16 28.64 -38.47
N ALA A 3 -21.80 27.79 -37.49
CA ALA A 3 -21.04 28.20 -36.32
C ALA A 3 -20.23 27.02 -35.77
N ILE A 4 -19.11 26.75 -36.45
CA ILE A 4 -18.04 25.86 -35.99
C ILE A 4 -17.31 26.57 -34.83
N SER A 5 -17.51 26.10 -33.61
CA SER A 5 -16.80 26.55 -32.41
C SER A 5 -15.37 25.99 -32.40
N ARG A 6 -14.40 26.73 -32.94
CA ARG A 6 -12.96 26.39 -32.89
C ARG A 6 -12.38 26.77 -31.53
N LYS A 7 -11.86 25.80 -30.78
CA LYS A 7 -11.00 26.06 -29.60
C LYS A 7 -9.60 26.52 -30.05
N PRO A 8 -8.96 27.47 -29.35
CA PRO A 8 -7.60 27.91 -29.68
C PRO A 8 -6.56 26.85 -29.28
N GLN A 9 -5.75 26.43 -30.25
CA GLN A 9 -4.54 25.63 -30.07
C GLN A 9 -3.38 26.57 -29.68
N ILE A 10 -2.96 26.51 -28.42
CA ILE A 10 -1.75 27.22 -27.96
C ILE A 10 -0.56 26.29 -28.24
N SER A 11 0.20 26.64 -29.27
CA SER A 11 1.45 25.97 -29.65
C SER A 11 2.62 26.55 -28.84
N PHE A 12 3.31 25.71 -28.08
CA PHE A 12 4.58 26.05 -27.45
C PHE A 12 5.74 25.61 -28.36
N PRO A 13 6.72 26.48 -28.65
CA PRO A 13 7.89 26.07 -29.42
C PRO A 13 8.79 25.16 -28.58
N ILE A 14 8.92 23.89 -29.01
CA ILE A 14 9.94 22.98 -28.50
C ILE A 14 11.25 23.30 -29.25
N THR A 15 12.11 24.08 -28.63
CA THR A 15 13.48 24.32 -29.11
C THR A 15 14.27 23.02 -28.97
N LYS A 16 14.50 22.34 -30.09
CA LYS A 16 15.36 21.14 -30.17
C LYS A 16 16.81 21.57 -29.98
N ASN A 17 17.30 21.47 -28.74
CA ASN A 17 18.68 21.82 -28.39
C ASN A 17 19.63 20.79 -29.02
N ARG A 18 20.32 21.18 -30.10
CA ARG A 18 21.08 20.31 -31.01
C ARG A 18 22.59 20.27 -30.68
N ASN A 19 22.96 20.38 -29.40
CA ASN A 19 24.37 20.55 -28.96
C ASN A 19 24.79 19.64 -27.79
N LEU A 20 24.34 18.37 -27.74
CA LEU A 20 24.77 17.41 -26.71
C LEU A 20 25.28 16.07 -27.27
N GLN A 21 25.67 16.02 -28.55
CA GLN A 21 26.22 14.80 -29.16
C GLN A 21 27.69 14.90 -29.63
N GLU A 22 28.40 16.01 -29.39
CA GLU A 22 29.78 16.17 -29.89
C GLU A 22 30.92 16.01 -28.86
N ASN A 23 30.64 15.63 -27.61
CA ASN A 23 31.70 15.46 -26.60
C ASN A 23 31.95 14.01 -26.14
N ILE A 24 31.57 13.00 -26.95
CA ILE A 24 31.92 11.59 -26.69
C ILE A 24 32.80 11.06 -27.83
N SER A 25 33.93 11.70 -28.02
CA SER A 25 35.07 11.15 -28.74
C SER A 25 36.27 11.97 -28.31
N VAL A 26 37.37 11.33 -27.92
CA VAL A 26 38.55 11.89 -27.25
C VAL A 26 38.44 11.83 -25.72
N LEU A 27 38.68 10.63 -25.19
CA LEU A 27 39.57 10.38 -24.04
C LEU A 27 39.79 8.86 -23.97
N ASP A 28 40.51 8.36 -24.98
CA ASP A 28 41.14 7.04 -24.91
C ASP A 28 42.65 7.27 -24.82
N SER A 29 43.19 7.19 -23.61
CA SER A 29 44.62 7.15 -23.36
C SER A 29 44.89 6.25 -22.15
N LYS A 30 45.26 5.00 -22.50
CA LYS A 30 46.10 3.97 -21.86
C LYS A 30 46.60 4.15 -20.40
N PRO A 31 46.84 3.01 -19.69
CA PRO A 31 46.95 2.97 -18.24
C PRO A 31 48.35 3.33 -17.74
N LEU A 32 48.42 4.03 -16.60
CA LEU A 32 49.65 4.28 -15.84
C LEU A 32 49.45 3.85 -14.38
N CYS A 33 50.15 2.76 -14.05
CA CYS A 33 50.73 2.38 -12.76
C CYS A 33 50.00 2.71 -11.42
N SER A 34 49.58 1.62 -10.76
CA SER A 34 49.70 1.34 -9.32
C SER A 34 49.93 2.53 -8.37
N GLN A 35 48.84 3.03 -7.78
CA GLN A 35 48.83 3.35 -6.35
C GLN A 35 47.65 2.64 -5.68
N GLY A 36 47.96 1.64 -4.86
CA GLY A 36 46.99 1.00 -3.98
C GLY A 36 46.59 1.95 -2.87
N HIS A 37 45.47 2.63 -3.05
CA HIS A 37 44.79 3.37 -1.99
C HIS A 37 43.28 3.09 -2.07
N ASN A 38 42.79 2.34 -1.07
CA ASN A 38 41.40 2.01 -0.72
C ASN A 38 40.29 2.56 -1.63
N SER A 39 40.15 1.99 -2.82
CA SER A 39 39.02 2.21 -3.72
C SER A 39 37.71 1.64 -3.14
N SER A 40 37.76 0.66 -2.25
CA SER A 40 36.58 0.08 -1.57
C SER A 40 35.75 1.11 -0.80
N SER A 41 36.38 2.03 -0.06
CA SER A 41 35.68 3.00 0.80
C SER A 41 34.77 3.98 0.04
N ILE A 42 35.18 4.41 -1.16
CA ILE A 42 34.38 5.34 -1.98
C ILE A 42 33.19 4.63 -2.65
N TYR A 43 33.40 3.41 -3.15
CA TYR A 43 32.30 2.60 -3.70
C TYR A 43 31.29 2.21 -2.60
N ASP A 44 31.76 1.90 -1.40
CA ASP A 44 30.90 1.60 -0.25
C ASP A 44 30.08 2.83 0.17
N GLY A 45 30.69 4.01 0.25
CA GLY A 45 30.01 5.27 0.56
C GLY A 45 28.94 5.66 -0.46
N PHE A 46 29.24 5.52 -1.76
CA PHE A 46 28.28 5.82 -2.83
C PHE A 46 27.11 4.82 -2.85
N ASN A 47 27.38 3.53 -2.64
CA ASN A 47 26.34 2.50 -2.55
C ASN A 47 25.42 2.69 -1.34
N VAL A 48 25.97 3.08 -0.18
CA VAL A 48 25.20 3.37 1.04
C VAL A 48 24.31 4.60 0.85
N LEU A 49 24.84 5.72 0.32
CA LEU A 49 24.04 6.93 0.08
C LEU A 49 22.95 6.74 -0.98
N HIS A 50 23.25 5.99 -2.04
CA HIS A 50 22.25 5.65 -3.06
C HIS A 50 21.23 4.63 -2.55
N SER A 51 21.59 3.78 -1.58
CA SER A 51 20.71 2.82 -0.92
C SER A 51 19.78 3.50 0.09
N THR A 52 20.29 4.37 0.97
CA THR A 52 19.50 5.11 1.96
C THR A 52 18.44 5.98 1.29
N SER A 53 18.77 6.60 0.16
CA SER A 53 17.82 7.35 -0.67
C SER A 53 16.65 6.47 -1.17
N ARG A 54 16.93 5.23 -1.60
CA ARG A 54 15.90 4.29 -2.05
C ARG A 54 14.99 3.82 -0.92
N TRP A 55 15.55 3.48 0.24
CA TRP A 55 14.75 3.09 1.40
C TRP A 55 13.89 4.23 1.91
N ALA A 56 14.45 5.44 2.03
CA ALA A 56 13.69 6.62 2.41
C ALA A 56 12.51 6.87 1.45
N PHE A 57 12.75 6.74 0.14
CA PHE A 57 11.72 6.87 -0.87
C PHE A 57 10.55 5.87 -0.70
N HIS A 58 10.86 4.61 -0.43
CA HIS A 58 9.84 3.57 -0.24
C HIS A 58 9.10 3.72 1.09
N LEU A 59 9.81 4.06 2.17
CA LEU A 59 9.20 4.33 3.47
C LEU A 59 8.27 5.54 3.42
N GLU A 60 8.69 6.61 2.74
CA GLU A 60 7.83 7.78 2.51
C GLU A 60 6.61 7.40 1.67
N SER A 61 6.76 6.52 0.67
CA SER A 61 5.62 6.05 -0.13
C SER A 61 4.63 5.23 0.71
N ILE A 62 5.13 4.35 1.60
CA ILE A 62 4.30 3.58 2.54
C ILE A 62 3.57 4.52 3.52
N TRP A 63 4.27 5.52 4.03
CA TRP A 63 3.70 6.56 4.88
C TRP A 63 2.57 7.30 4.16
N LEU A 64 2.82 7.76 2.94
CA LEU A 64 1.82 8.45 2.13
C LEU A 64 0.61 7.56 1.84
N PHE A 65 0.78 6.27 1.51
CA PHE A 65 -0.39 5.38 1.31
C PHE A 65 -1.34 5.37 2.51
N THR A 66 -0.82 5.41 3.73
CA THR A 66 -1.62 5.21 4.95
C THR A 66 -1.88 6.48 5.76
N LEU A 67 -1.34 7.62 5.35
CA LEU A 67 -1.41 8.88 6.11
C LEU A 67 -2.84 9.27 6.53
N SER A 68 -3.81 9.16 5.62
CA SER A 68 -5.22 9.42 5.95
C SER A 68 -5.79 8.35 6.89
N ASP A 69 -5.45 7.10 6.61
CA ASP A 69 -6.10 5.93 7.19
C ASP A 69 -5.59 5.62 8.60
N LEU A 70 -4.38 6.09 8.93
CA LEU A 70 -3.87 6.12 10.30
C LEU A 70 -4.81 6.91 11.22
N LYS A 71 -5.33 8.04 10.73
CA LYS A 71 -6.23 8.91 11.50
C LYS A 71 -7.66 8.38 11.51
N THR A 72 -8.13 7.80 10.41
CA THR A 72 -9.53 7.41 10.24
C THR A 72 -9.84 5.96 10.58
N ILE A 73 -8.84 5.06 10.59
CA ILE A 73 -9.02 3.63 10.84
C ILE A 73 -8.15 3.19 12.02
N VAL A 74 -6.82 3.30 11.90
CA VAL A 74 -5.91 2.72 12.90
C VAL A 74 -6.11 3.34 14.29
N GLY A 75 -6.21 4.67 14.37
CA GLY A 75 -6.46 5.38 15.62
C GLY A 75 -7.78 4.97 16.28
N PRO A 76 -8.93 5.07 15.59
CA PRO A 76 -10.22 4.64 16.12
C PRO A 76 -10.28 3.16 16.51
N GLU A 77 -9.79 2.24 15.68
CA GLU A 77 -9.81 0.79 16.00
C GLU A 77 -8.92 0.44 17.20
N THR A 78 -7.73 1.03 17.28
CA THR A 78 -6.84 0.83 18.45
C THR A 78 -7.51 1.37 19.72
N SER A 79 -8.15 2.53 19.63
CA SER A 79 -8.85 3.14 20.77
C SER A 79 -10.03 2.28 21.22
N PHE A 80 -10.82 1.77 20.26
CA PHE A 80 -11.92 0.86 20.54
C PHE A 80 -11.44 -0.44 21.21
N GLY A 81 -10.37 -1.04 20.71
CA GLY A 81 -9.76 -2.24 21.30
C GLY A 81 -9.25 -1.99 22.72
N LEU A 82 -8.61 -0.84 22.96
CA LEU A 82 -8.10 -0.46 24.27
C LEU A 82 -9.23 -0.22 25.28
N ILE A 83 -10.26 0.55 24.89
CA ILE A 83 -11.43 0.82 25.74
C ILE A 83 -12.15 -0.49 26.06
N SER A 84 -12.30 -1.38 25.08
CA SER A 84 -12.92 -2.69 25.27
C SER A 84 -12.13 -3.57 26.25
N ALA A 85 -10.79 -3.58 26.14
CA ALA A 85 -9.94 -4.34 27.05
C ALA A 85 -10.02 -3.82 28.50
N ILE A 86 -10.11 -2.49 28.69
CA ILE A 86 -10.28 -1.88 30.02
C ILE A 86 -11.67 -2.19 30.57
N SER A 87 -12.70 -2.11 29.73
CA SER A 87 -14.10 -2.30 30.11
C SER A 87 -14.48 -3.77 30.35
N ALA A 88 -13.66 -4.73 29.92
CA ALA A 88 -13.92 -6.17 30.04
C ALA A 88 -14.26 -6.60 31.48
N GLN A 89 -13.69 -5.95 32.49
CA GLN A 89 -14.00 -6.21 33.91
C GLN A 89 -15.45 -5.84 34.26
N ALA A 90 -15.96 -4.73 33.73
CA ALA A 90 -17.33 -4.28 33.98
C ALA A 90 -18.39 -5.25 33.42
N PHE A 91 -18.02 -6.06 32.42
CA PHE A 91 -18.87 -7.07 31.81
C PHE A 91 -18.64 -8.48 32.37
N GLY A 92 -17.80 -8.65 33.39
CA GLY A 92 -17.48 -9.97 33.95
C GLY A 92 -16.73 -10.89 32.98
N LEU A 93 -16.06 -10.34 31.96
CA LEU A 93 -15.36 -11.10 30.92
C LEU A 93 -13.89 -11.38 31.26
N THR A 94 -13.38 -10.86 32.38
CA THR A 94 -12.00 -11.07 32.81
C THR A 94 -11.85 -12.31 33.71
N PRO A 95 -10.77 -13.09 33.57
CA PRO A 95 -10.39 -14.10 34.55
C PRO A 95 -10.20 -13.49 35.94
N SER A 96 -10.18 -14.33 36.99
CA SER A 96 -10.07 -13.93 38.41
C SER A 96 -8.90 -13.00 38.77
N SER A 97 -7.94 -12.82 37.85
CA SER A 97 -6.88 -11.81 37.92
C SER A 97 -6.91 -10.94 36.64
N ALA A 98 -7.47 -9.73 36.74
CA ALA A 98 -7.42 -8.77 35.64
C ALA A 98 -5.96 -8.38 35.32
N PRO A 99 -5.59 -8.25 34.03
CA PRO A 99 -4.24 -7.85 33.66
C PRO A 99 -3.96 -6.40 34.13
N PRO A 100 -2.73 -6.11 34.59
CA PRO A 100 -2.38 -4.76 35.02
C PRO A 100 -2.46 -3.77 33.86
N TYR A 101 -2.91 -2.53 34.12
CA TYR A 101 -3.08 -1.50 33.08
C TYR A 101 -1.83 -1.25 32.24
N GLY A 102 -0.64 -1.34 32.83
CA GLY A 102 0.63 -1.22 32.10
C GLY A 102 0.83 -2.30 31.02
N PHE A 103 0.33 -3.52 31.26
CA PHE A 103 0.33 -4.57 30.24
C PHE A 103 -0.62 -4.24 29.08
N ILE A 104 -1.79 -3.68 29.38
CA ILE A 104 -2.78 -3.26 28.38
C ILE A 104 -2.21 -2.14 27.50
N LEU A 105 -1.59 -1.12 28.09
CA LEU A 105 -0.95 -0.02 27.34
C LEU A 105 0.18 -0.53 26.44
N ARG A 106 1.02 -1.45 26.92
CA ARG A 106 2.07 -2.06 26.09
C ARG A 106 1.49 -2.83 24.90
N ARG A 107 0.32 -3.46 25.07
CA ARG A 107 -0.39 -4.16 24.01
C ARG A 107 -1.00 -3.21 22.98
N ALA A 108 -1.32 -1.96 23.34
CA ALA A 108 -1.89 -0.98 22.41
C ALA A 108 -1.00 -0.76 21.18
N TRP A 109 0.32 -0.69 21.35
CA TRP A 109 1.26 -0.55 20.23
C TRP A 109 1.26 -1.77 19.30
N ILE A 110 1.14 -2.97 19.87
CA ILE A 110 1.06 -4.22 19.09
C ILE A 110 -0.26 -4.24 18.30
N VAL A 111 -1.37 -3.82 18.91
CA VAL A 111 -2.69 -3.74 18.23
C VAL A 111 -2.66 -2.69 17.11
N ALA A 112 -2.09 -1.51 17.35
CA ALA A 112 -1.95 -0.47 16.33
C ALA A 112 -1.10 -0.96 15.15
N PHE A 113 0.03 -1.61 15.43
CA PHE A 113 0.90 -2.19 14.41
C PHE A 113 0.21 -3.31 13.63
N TRP A 114 -0.47 -4.23 14.34
CA TRP A 114 -1.22 -5.32 13.73
C TRP A 114 -2.33 -4.81 12.81
N THR A 115 -3.05 -3.78 13.25
CA THR A 115 -4.10 -3.13 12.45
C THR A 115 -3.50 -2.48 11.21
N TRP A 116 -2.41 -1.72 11.37
CA TRP A 116 -1.75 -1.04 10.27
C TRP A 116 -1.15 -2.00 9.22
N ILE A 117 -0.51 -3.10 9.63
CA ILE A 117 0.08 -4.04 8.68
C ILE A 117 -0.97 -4.81 7.88
N ASN A 118 -2.14 -5.07 8.48
CA ASN A 118 -3.27 -5.67 7.77
C ASN A 118 -3.99 -4.67 6.85
N LEU A 119 -4.04 -3.40 7.22
CA LEU A 119 -4.63 -2.32 6.42
C LEU A 119 -3.78 -1.93 5.20
N LEU A 120 -2.45 -1.95 5.32
CA LEU A 120 -1.55 -1.41 4.30
C LEU A 120 -1.73 -2.05 2.89
N PRO A 121 -1.81 -3.38 2.72
CA PRO A 121 -2.10 -3.99 1.42
C PRO A 121 -3.43 -3.49 0.84
N PHE A 122 -4.47 -3.41 1.66
CA PHE A 122 -5.80 -2.95 1.26
C PHE A 122 -5.77 -1.50 0.78
N ALA A 123 -5.08 -0.61 1.50
CA ALA A 123 -4.95 0.80 1.13
C ALA A 123 -4.23 0.96 -0.22
N ILE A 124 -3.18 0.17 -0.47
CA ILE A 124 -2.47 0.18 -1.75
C ILE A 124 -3.38 -0.32 -2.87
N ASP A 125 -4.12 -1.40 -2.63
CA ASP A 125 -5.00 -2.00 -3.63
C ASP A 125 -6.13 -1.05 -4.05
N ASN A 126 -6.74 -0.38 -3.08
CA ASN A 126 -7.76 0.63 -3.32
C ASN A 126 -7.20 1.82 -4.12
N GLN A 127 -6.01 2.34 -3.75
CA GLN A 127 -5.44 3.53 -4.37
C GLN A 127 -4.85 3.29 -5.77
N ARG A 128 -4.46 2.05 -6.12
CA ARG A 128 -3.90 1.75 -7.46
C ARG A 128 -4.95 1.68 -8.58
N GLN A 129 -6.24 1.65 -8.24
CA GLN A 129 -7.31 1.51 -9.21
C GLN A 129 -7.47 2.79 -10.05
N PRO A 130 -7.77 2.70 -11.37
CA PRO A 130 -7.85 3.86 -12.23
C PRO A 130 -8.83 4.95 -11.75
N ALA A 131 -10.00 4.54 -11.25
CA ALA A 131 -11.01 5.46 -10.72
C ALA A 131 -10.52 6.18 -9.47
N SER A 132 -9.95 5.45 -8.52
CA SER A 132 -9.35 6.02 -7.29
C SER A 132 -8.23 6.99 -7.60
N ILE A 133 -7.40 6.73 -8.62
CA ILE A 133 -6.35 7.66 -9.04
C ILE A 133 -6.95 8.97 -9.54
N GLN A 134 -7.99 8.92 -10.37
CA GLN A 134 -8.65 10.12 -10.89
C GLN A 134 -9.30 10.95 -9.77
N GLU A 135 -9.94 10.28 -8.81
CA GLU A 135 -10.52 10.93 -7.64
C GLU A 135 -9.43 11.56 -6.75
N ASP A 136 -8.39 10.80 -6.43
CA ASP A 136 -7.31 11.24 -5.55
C ASP A 136 -6.46 12.34 -6.20
N MET A 137 -6.41 12.47 -7.52
CA MET A 137 -5.78 13.63 -8.18
C MET A 137 -6.41 14.96 -7.75
N VAL A 138 -7.70 14.96 -7.40
CA VAL A 138 -8.40 16.15 -6.91
C VAL A 138 -8.35 16.22 -5.38
N ASN A 139 -8.71 15.13 -4.71
CA ASN A 139 -8.90 15.12 -3.25
C ASN A 139 -7.60 15.00 -2.46
N LYS A 140 -6.64 14.20 -2.96
CA LYS A 140 -5.44 13.77 -2.23
C LYS A 140 -4.22 13.69 -3.18
N PRO A 141 -3.85 14.78 -3.85
CA PRO A 141 -2.81 14.77 -4.90
C PRO A 141 -1.42 14.35 -4.38
N TRP A 142 -1.20 14.43 -3.06
CA TRP A 142 0.03 13.97 -2.41
C TRP A 142 0.18 12.44 -2.40
N ARG A 143 -0.88 11.65 -2.69
CA ARG A 143 -0.84 10.18 -2.64
C ARG A 143 0.19 9.62 -3.61
N PRO A 144 0.75 8.42 -3.36
CA PRO A 144 1.81 7.86 -4.20
C PRO A 144 1.43 7.68 -5.68
N MET A 145 0.15 7.36 -5.97
CA MET A 145 -0.31 7.19 -7.35
C MET A 145 -0.52 8.54 -8.08
N PRO A 146 -1.31 9.51 -7.56
CA PRO A 146 -1.48 10.81 -8.22
C PRO A 146 -0.17 11.59 -8.38
N SER A 147 0.69 11.57 -7.36
CA SER A 147 2.00 12.25 -7.38
C SER A 147 3.04 11.53 -8.24
N ARG A 148 2.69 10.39 -8.84
CA ARG A 148 3.56 9.57 -9.72
C ARG A 148 4.84 9.09 -9.03
N ARG A 149 4.84 8.97 -7.70
CA ARG A 149 5.95 8.34 -6.97
C ARG A 149 6.05 6.86 -7.32
N LEU A 150 4.91 6.17 -7.43
CA LEU A 150 4.89 4.75 -7.78
C LEU A 150 3.94 4.52 -8.95
N THR A 151 4.30 3.55 -9.80
CA THR A 151 3.38 3.07 -10.83
C THR A 151 2.39 2.07 -10.22
N PRO A 152 1.18 1.91 -10.79
CA PRO A 152 0.22 0.90 -10.33
C PRO A 152 0.80 -0.53 -10.33
N LYS A 153 1.69 -0.83 -11.28
CA LYS A 153 2.39 -2.13 -11.35
C LYS A 153 3.32 -2.34 -10.17
N THR A 154 4.15 -1.34 -9.85
CA THR A 154 5.07 -1.39 -8.70
C THR A 154 4.30 -1.47 -7.39
N ALA A 155 3.21 -0.71 -7.26
CA ALA A 155 2.34 -0.75 -6.09
C ALA A 155 1.71 -2.15 -5.90
N LYS A 156 1.26 -2.80 -6.99
CA LYS A 156 0.77 -4.18 -6.94
C LYS A 156 1.83 -5.15 -6.43
N THR A 157 3.08 -5.06 -6.88
CA THR A 157 4.16 -5.92 -6.38
C THR A 157 4.40 -5.71 -4.89
N LEU A 158 4.42 -4.45 -4.43
CA LEU A 158 4.56 -4.13 -3.01
C LEU A 158 3.42 -4.72 -2.18
N MET A 159 2.18 -4.51 -2.62
CA MET A 159 0.97 -5.06 -2.00
C MET A 159 1.02 -6.59 -1.87
N LEU A 160 1.38 -7.30 -2.95
CA LEU A 160 1.49 -8.76 -2.94
C LEU A 160 2.56 -9.26 -1.96
N GLY A 161 3.65 -8.51 -1.77
CA GLY A 161 4.66 -8.80 -0.76
C GLY A 161 4.20 -8.52 0.68
N LEU A 162 3.27 -7.58 0.88
CA LEU A 162 2.77 -7.21 2.21
C LEU A 162 1.70 -8.17 2.75
N TYR A 163 0.90 -8.80 1.90
CA TYR A 163 -0.05 -9.83 2.34
C TYR A 163 0.60 -10.99 3.14
N PRO A 164 1.67 -11.66 2.67
CA PRO A 164 2.32 -12.71 3.44
C PRO A 164 2.96 -12.17 4.72
N ILE A 165 3.44 -10.92 4.73
CA ILE A 165 3.95 -10.26 5.94
C ILE A 165 2.81 -10.08 6.96
N ALA A 166 1.64 -9.59 6.53
CA ALA A 166 0.47 -9.44 7.40
C ALA A 166 0.01 -10.78 7.99
N VAL A 167 -0.01 -11.85 7.17
CA VAL A 167 -0.32 -13.21 7.62
C VAL A 167 0.72 -13.70 8.64
N ALA A 168 2.02 -13.51 8.38
CA ALA A 168 3.08 -13.93 9.29
C ALA A 168 3.00 -13.20 10.64
N VAL A 169 2.77 -11.88 10.63
CA VAL A 169 2.55 -11.09 11.85
C VAL A 169 1.32 -11.58 12.61
N SER A 170 0.23 -11.87 11.91
CA SER A 170 -1.01 -12.36 12.51
C SER A 170 -0.89 -13.79 13.04
N PHE A 171 -0.02 -14.61 12.46
CA PHE A 171 0.33 -15.90 13.02
C PHE A 171 1.16 -15.75 14.31
N ALA A 172 2.15 -14.84 14.32
CA ALA A 172 3.05 -14.64 15.44
C ALA A 172 2.41 -13.96 16.66
N PHE A 173 1.54 -12.96 16.45
CA PHE A 173 0.91 -12.17 17.52
C PHE A 173 -0.55 -12.55 17.80
N GLY A 174 -1.13 -13.44 16.99
CA GLY A 174 -2.55 -13.78 17.00
C GLY A 174 -3.37 -12.93 16.03
N GLY A 175 -4.64 -13.30 15.86
CA GLY A 175 -5.55 -12.61 14.93
C GLY A 175 -5.57 -13.18 13.50
N LEU A 176 -5.04 -14.39 13.28
CA LEU A 176 -4.97 -15.00 11.94
C LEU A 176 -6.34 -15.08 11.25
N THR A 177 -7.39 -15.46 11.97
CA THR A 177 -8.75 -15.54 11.41
C THR A 177 -9.23 -14.18 10.91
N GLN A 178 -9.00 -13.12 11.69
CA GLN A 178 -9.34 -11.74 11.34
C GLN A 178 -8.51 -11.26 10.15
N CYS A 179 -7.21 -11.58 10.12
CA CYS A 179 -6.33 -11.29 8.99
C CYS A 179 -6.85 -11.93 7.69
N VAL A 180 -7.15 -13.24 7.70
CA VAL A 180 -7.70 -13.93 6.53
C VAL A 180 -9.03 -13.30 6.11
N ALA A 181 -9.91 -12.97 7.06
CA ALA A 181 -11.16 -12.29 6.77
C ALA A 181 -10.92 -10.91 6.11
N LEU A 182 -9.95 -10.13 6.57
CA LEU A 182 -9.58 -8.84 5.97
C LEU A 182 -9.00 -8.99 4.57
N VAL A 183 -8.19 -10.02 4.32
CA VAL A 183 -7.67 -10.31 2.96
C VAL A 183 -8.82 -10.64 2.01
N LEU A 184 -9.74 -11.51 2.43
CA LEU A 184 -10.92 -11.88 1.63
C LEU A 184 -11.84 -10.69 1.39
N LEU A 185 -12.07 -9.89 2.43
CA LEU A 185 -12.85 -8.65 2.35
C LEU A 185 -12.19 -7.66 1.38
N GLY A 186 -10.87 -7.53 1.44
CA GLY A 186 -10.10 -6.65 0.56
C GLY A 186 -10.23 -7.02 -0.91
N PHE A 187 -10.06 -8.31 -1.20
CA PHE A 187 -10.26 -8.85 -2.54
C PHE A 187 -11.69 -8.64 -3.03
N TRP A 188 -12.69 -8.89 -2.17
CA TRP A 188 -14.08 -8.65 -2.53
C TRP A 188 -14.37 -7.16 -2.81
N TYR A 189 -13.91 -6.28 -1.92
CA TYR A 189 -14.13 -4.83 -2.02
C TYR A 189 -13.51 -4.25 -3.29
N ASN A 190 -12.24 -4.57 -3.58
CA ASN A 190 -11.48 -3.96 -4.67
C ASN A 190 -11.64 -4.65 -6.02
N ASP A 191 -11.79 -5.98 -6.07
CA ASP A 191 -11.80 -6.73 -7.34
C ASP A 191 -13.21 -7.19 -7.76
N TYR A 192 -14.15 -7.32 -6.82
CA TYR A 192 -15.54 -7.73 -7.09
C TYR A 192 -16.55 -6.58 -6.97
N GLY A 193 -16.06 -5.34 -6.94
CA GLY A 193 -16.91 -4.16 -6.91
C GLY A 193 -17.72 -4.01 -5.62
N GLY A 194 -17.23 -4.54 -4.49
CA GLY A 194 -17.83 -4.29 -3.17
C GLY A 194 -17.77 -2.81 -2.75
N ALA A 195 -16.86 -2.02 -3.36
CA ALA A 195 -16.84 -0.56 -3.23
C ALA A 195 -18.08 0.11 -3.86
N ASP A 196 -18.59 -0.46 -4.95
CA ASP A 196 -19.67 0.14 -5.76
C ASP A 196 -21.03 -0.55 -5.54
N ASN A 197 -21.00 -1.82 -5.10
CA ASN A 197 -22.17 -2.70 -4.97
C ASN A 197 -22.20 -3.36 -3.59
N GLY A 198 -23.37 -3.37 -2.95
CA GLY A 198 -23.53 -3.98 -1.62
C GLY A 198 -23.44 -5.51 -1.62
N PHE A 199 -23.31 -6.11 -0.42
CA PHE A 199 -23.16 -7.56 -0.22
C PHE A 199 -24.25 -8.42 -0.89
N ALA A 200 -25.48 -7.91 -0.99
CA ALA A 200 -26.59 -8.59 -1.66
C ALA A 200 -26.34 -8.84 -3.16
N TRP A 201 -25.62 -7.94 -3.83
CA TRP A 201 -25.26 -8.09 -5.25
C TRP A 201 -24.26 -9.23 -5.47
N LEU A 202 -23.32 -9.43 -4.53
CA LEU A 202 -22.36 -10.53 -4.58
C LEU A 202 -23.06 -11.90 -4.48
N LEU A 203 -23.97 -12.05 -3.52
CA LEU A 203 -24.68 -13.31 -3.30
C LEU A 203 -25.50 -13.73 -4.53
N ALA A 204 -26.03 -12.77 -5.28
CA ALA A 204 -26.77 -13.02 -6.51
C ALA A 204 -25.89 -13.51 -7.69
N ARG A 205 -24.55 -13.42 -7.57
CA ARG A 205 -23.59 -13.82 -8.60
C ARG A 205 -22.74 -15.04 -8.21
N LEU A 206 -22.85 -15.50 -6.97
CA LEU A 206 -22.31 -16.80 -6.61
C LEU A 206 -23.06 -17.87 -7.41
N PRO A 207 -22.35 -18.83 -8.03
CA PRO A 207 -23.02 -19.91 -8.74
C PRO A 207 -23.94 -20.63 -7.76
N ALA A 208 -25.25 -20.57 -8.03
CA ALA A 208 -26.25 -21.30 -7.27
C ALA A 208 -25.86 -22.78 -7.26
N LYS A 209 -26.05 -23.45 -6.12
CA LYS A 209 -25.84 -24.89 -5.95
C LYS A 209 -26.93 -25.69 -6.68
N ASP A 210 -27.18 -25.42 -7.95
CA ASP A 210 -28.22 -26.09 -8.73
C ASP A 210 -27.62 -27.21 -9.59
N THR A 211 -26.69 -27.99 -9.02
CA THR A 211 -26.05 -29.12 -9.75
C THR A 211 -26.06 -30.43 -8.97
N TYR A 212 -27.05 -30.63 -8.09
CA TYR A 212 -27.24 -31.90 -7.39
C TYR A 212 -28.52 -32.66 -7.77
N ASP A 213 -29.47 -32.05 -8.49
CA ASP A 213 -30.79 -32.67 -8.72
C ASP A 213 -30.92 -33.46 -10.04
N SER A 214 -29.88 -33.50 -10.88
CA SER A 214 -29.90 -34.21 -12.16
C SER A 214 -29.25 -35.61 -12.14
N ARG A 215 -28.76 -36.08 -10.98
CA ARG A 215 -28.14 -37.42 -10.82
C ARG A 215 -28.92 -38.40 -9.94
N LEU A 216 -30.20 -38.15 -9.67
CA LEU A 216 -31.06 -39.08 -8.93
C LEU A 216 -32.18 -39.70 -9.78
N ASN A 217 -32.20 -39.42 -11.09
CA ASN A 217 -33.22 -39.93 -12.03
C ASN A 217 -32.62 -40.64 -13.27
N SER A 218 -31.44 -41.26 -13.16
CA SER A 218 -30.85 -42.11 -14.22
C SER A 218 -30.45 -43.48 -13.69
#